data_AF-A0A931SJA3-F1
#
_entry.id   AF-A0A931SJA3-F1
#
_cell.length_a   1.000
_cell.length_b   1.000
_cell.length_c   1.000
_cell.angle_alpha   90.00
_cell.angle_beta   90.00
_cell.angle_gamma   90.00
#
_symmetry.space_group_name_H-M   'P 1'
#
loop_
_entity.id
_entity.type
_entity.pdbx_description
1 polymer ?
#
loop_
_entity_poly.entity_id
_entity_poly.type
_entity_poly.pdbx_seq_one_letter_code
_entity_poly.pdbx_strand_id
1 'polypeptide(L)'
;MKLKFRKLTLLLLLATIPLSIAADRERVRDLSQKFMCICGCNQLLGGCNHLGCPSSQPMLRELAGLVDQGKSDDAIITHFVDKYGLAVLSAPPASGFNLTAWLMPFAALAVGAMAVITFVRRFRTRWATAPAAGADLAKYQRKVEEELEKYTPED
;
A
#
# COMPACT_ATOMS: atom_id res chain seq x y z
N MET A 1 -49.00 7.29 -37.54
CA MET A 1 -48.34 7.40 -36.21
C MET A 1 -47.27 6.33 -35.92
N LYS A 2 -47.32 5.12 -36.52
CA LYS A 2 -46.34 4.04 -36.29
C LYS A 2 -44.91 4.31 -36.81
N LEU A 3 -44.76 5.15 -37.85
CA LEU A 3 -43.44 5.50 -38.43
C LEU A 3 -42.58 6.38 -37.51
N LYS A 4 -43.19 7.28 -36.73
CA LYS A 4 -42.45 8.12 -35.77
C LYS A 4 -41.91 7.30 -34.60
N PHE A 5 -42.67 6.30 -34.15
CA PHE A 5 -42.26 5.40 -33.07
C PHE A 5 -41.10 4.49 -33.49
N ARG A 6 -41.15 3.93 -34.72
CA ARG A 6 -40.05 3.13 -35.30
C ARG A 6 -38.78 3.94 -35.55
N LYS A 7 -38.90 5.22 -35.94
CA LYS A 7 -37.74 6.14 -36.05
C LYS A 7 -37.16 6.51 -34.70
N LEU A 8 -38.01 6.66 -33.66
CA LEU A 8 -37.57 7.01 -32.31
C LEU A 8 -36.86 5.84 -31.61
N THR A 9 -37.35 4.60 -31.75
CA THR A 9 -36.65 3.41 -31.24
C THR A 9 -35.34 3.14 -31.98
N LEU A 10 -35.28 3.40 -33.30
CA LEU A 10 -34.03 3.28 -34.06
C LEU A 10 -32.98 4.32 -33.64
N LEU A 11 -33.40 5.56 -33.33
CA LEU A 11 -32.52 6.62 -32.81
C LEU A 11 -31.99 6.31 -31.39
N LEU A 12 -32.83 5.71 -30.53
CA LEU A 12 -32.44 5.31 -29.17
C LEU A 12 -31.42 4.15 -29.20
N LEU A 13 -31.60 3.19 -30.11
CA LEU A 13 -30.62 2.12 -30.37
C LEU A 13 -29.31 2.64 -30.95
N LEU A 14 -29.35 3.63 -31.86
CA LEU A 14 -28.13 4.24 -32.40
C LEU A 14 -27.33 5.02 -31.36
N ALA A 15 -27.99 5.61 -30.36
CA ALA A 15 -27.34 6.40 -29.32
C ALA A 15 -26.67 5.56 -28.22
N THR A 16 -27.06 4.29 -28.04
CA THR A 16 -26.50 3.41 -26.99
C THR A 16 -25.18 2.73 -27.40
N ILE A 17 -24.98 2.52 -28.70
CA ILE A 17 -23.76 1.91 -29.25
C ILE A 17 -22.48 2.73 -28.96
N PRO A 18 -22.42 4.07 -29.19
CA PRO A 18 -21.19 4.83 -28.96
C PRO A 18 -20.77 4.87 -27.49
N LEU A 19 -21.72 4.73 -26.55
CA LEU A 19 -21.44 4.77 -25.12
C LEU A 19 -20.67 3.52 -24.64
N SER A 20 -20.97 2.36 -25.22
CA SER A 20 -20.33 1.09 -24.84
C SER A 20 -18.86 1.05 -25.28
N ILE A 21 -18.57 1.51 -26.50
CA ILE A 21 -17.20 1.55 -27.05
C ILE A 21 -16.29 2.49 -26.24
N ALA A 22 -16.82 3.60 -25.75
CA ALA A 22 -16.06 4.53 -24.91
C ALA A 22 -15.66 3.87 -23.57
N ALA A 23 -16.58 3.13 -22.95
CA ALA A 23 -16.33 2.39 -21.71
C ALA A 23 -15.28 1.27 -21.91
N ASP A 24 -15.34 0.53 -23.03
CA ASP A 24 -14.37 -0.54 -23.31
C ASP A 24 -12.95 -0.02 -23.50
N ARG A 25 -12.77 1.13 -24.17
CA ARG A 25 -11.44 1.76 -24.31
C ARG A 25 -10.86 2.21 -22.98
N GLU A 26 -11.69 2.78 -22.12
CA GLU A 26 -11.28 3.16 -20.77
C GLU A 26 -10.89 1.94 -19.95
N ARG A 27 -11.69 0.88 -20.02
CA ARG A 27 -11.41 -0.40 -19.37
C ARG A 27 -10.10 -1.04 -19.84
N VAL A 28 -9.83 -1.04 -21.14
CA VAL A 28 -8.54 -1.51 -21.69
C VAL A 28 -7.39 -0.66 -21.15
N ARG A 29 -7.56 0.66 -21.06
CA ARG A 29 -6.55 1.56 -20.51
C ARG A 29 -6.28 1.28 -19.04
N ASP A 30 -7.31 1.09 -18.21
CA ASP A 30 -7.15 0.81 -16.79
C ASP A 30 -6.52 -0.56 -16.55
N LEU A 31 -6.98 -1.58 -17.28
CA LEU A 31 -6.40 -2.92 -17.20
C LEU A 31 -4.94 -2.94 -17.66
N SER A 32 -4.57 -2.14 -18.66
CA SER A 32 -3.18 -2.07 -19.14
C SER A 32 -2.19 -1.53 -18.10
N GLN A 33 -2.67 -0.84 -17.04
CA GLN A 33 -1.84 -0.40 -15.92
C GLN A 33 -1.61 -1.51 -14.87
N LYS A 34 -2.41 -2.58 -14.89
CA LYS A 34 -2.25 -3.75 -14.01
C LYS A 34 -1.18 -4.72 -14.52
N PHE A 35 -0.72 -4.54 -15.76
CA PHE A 35 0.25 -5.41 -16.41
C PHE A 35 1.57 -4.69 -16.70
N MET A 36 2.68 -5.42 -16.55
CA MET A 36 4.02 -5.04 -16.98
C MET A 36 4.31 -5.61 -18.36
N CYS A 37 5.08 -4.88 -19.17
CA CYS A 37 5.51 -5.38 -20.47
C CYS A 37 6.65 -6.39 -20.31
N ILE A 38 6.54 -7.53 -21.02
CA ILE A 38 7.55 -8.59 -21.00
C ILE A 38 8.82 -8.26 -21.80
N CYS A 39 8.97 -7.02 -22.32
CA CYS A 39 10.18 -6.62 -23.04
C CYS A 39 11.45 -6.56 -22.19
N GLY A 40 11.35 -6.72 -20.86
CA GLY A 40 12.48 -6.52 -19.93
C GLY A 40 12.79 -5.05 -19.63
N CYS A 41 12.09 -4.14 -20.30
CA CYS A 41 12.08 -2.69 -20.11
C CYS A 41 11.51 -2.23 -18.74
N ASN A 42 10.87 -3.13 -17.97
CA ASN A 42 10.29 -2.87 -16.65
C ASN A 42 9.34 -1.66 -16.62
N GLN A 43 8.46 -1.55 -17.62
CA GLN A 43 7.43 -0.51 -17.74
C GLN A 43 6.04 -1.13 -17.77
N LEU A 44 5.03 -0.37 -17.33
CA LEU A 44 3.63 -0.77 -17.46
C LEU A 44 3.22 -0.89 -18.93
N LEU A 45 2.37 -1.85 -19.24
CA LEU A 45 1.92 -2.13 -20.60
C LEU A 45 1.22 -0.90 -21.22
N GLY A 46 0.36 -0.23 -20.45
CA GLY A 46 -0.39 0.96 -20.90
C GLY A 46 0.42 2.24 -21.07
N GLY A 47 1.58 2.33 -20.40
CA GLY A 47 2.40 3.55 -20.34
C GLY A 47 3.78 3.42 -20.96
N CYS A 48 4.08 2.28 -21.60
CA CYS A 48 5.42 2.00 -22.12
C CYS A 48 5.76 2.90 -23.31
N ASN A 49 6.85 3.66 -23.20
CA ASN A 49 7.40 4.53 -24.24
C ASN A 49 8.60 3.91 -24.99
N HIS A 50 8.82 2.60 -24.86
CA HIS A 50 9.93 1.90 -25.52
C HIS A 50 9.72 1.82 -27.03
N LEU A 51 10.52 2.58 -27.79
CA LEU A 51 10.48 2.59 -29.24
C LEU A 51 10.82 1.21 -29.81
N GLY A 52 9.98 0.69 -30.71
CA GLY A 52 10.20 -0.61 -31.35
C GLY A 52 10.02 -1.82 -30.43
N CYS A 53 9.27 -1.69 -29.33
CA CYS A 53 8.96 -2.82 -28.46
C CYS A 53 8.18 -3.92 -29.23
N PRO A 54 8.70 -5.16 -29.32
CA PRO A 54 8.03 -6.24 -30.04
C PRO A 54 6.82 -6.80 -29.28
N SER A 55 6.77 -6.66 -27.96
CA SER A 55 5.77 -7.29 -27.09
C SER A 55 4.60 -6.39 -26.69
N SER A 56 4.76 -5.06 -26.63
CA SER A 56 3.71 -4.17 -26.11
C SER A 56 2.45 -4.16 -26.98
N GLN A 57 2.62 -3.97 -28.29
CA GLN A 57 1.52 -3.94 -29.25
C GLN A 57 0.72 -5.26 -29.33
N PRO A 58 1.34 -6.45 -29.44
CA PRO A 58 0.57 -7.70 -29.42
C PRO A 58 -0.14 -7.93 -28.09
N MET A 59 0.48 -7.62 -26.94
CA MET A 59 -0.17 -7.75 -25.63
C MET A 59 -1.38 -6.81 -25.49
N LEU A 60 -1.28 -5.56 -25.94
CA LEU A 60 -2.40 -4.61 -25.93
C LEU A 60 -3.55 -5.07 -26.84
N ARG A 61 -3.22 -5.65 -28.01
CA ARG A 61 -4.24 -6.23 -28.90
C ARG A 61 -4.93 -7.44 -28.29
N GLU A 62 -4.18 -8.29 -27.60
CA GLU A 62 -4.74 -9.43 -26.86
C GLU A 62 -5.66 -8.96 -25.73
N LEU A 63 -5.24 -7.96 -24.96
CA LEU A 63 -6.04 -7.35 -23.90
C LEU A 63 -7.35 -6.76 -24.45
N ALA A 64 -7.26 -5.95 -25.50
CA ALA A 64 -8.44 -5.38 -26.15
C ALA A 64 -9.40 -6.47 -26.66
N GLY A 65 -8.87 -7.51 -27.29
CA GLY A 65 -9.68 -8.63 -27.76
C GLY A 65 -10.42 -9.38 -26.65
N LEU A 66 -9.83 -9.50 -25.46
CA LEU A 66 -10.51 -10.12 -24.30
C LEU A 66 -11.59 -9.21 -23.69
N VAL A 67 -11.37 -7.89 -23.70
CA VAL A 67 -12.37 -6.91 -23.28
C VAL A 67 -13.55 -6.91 -24.25
N ASP A 68 -13.29 -6.91 -25.57
CA ASP A 68 -14.31 -6.99 -26.61
C ASP A 68 -15.14 -8.29 -26.53
N GLN A 69 -14.54 -9.37 -26.03
CA GLN A 69 -15.24 -10.63 -25.74
C GLN A 69 -16.11 -10.60 -24.47
N GLY A 70 -16.12 -9.48 -23.73
CA GLY A 70 -16.89 -9.33 -22.49
C GLY A 70 -16.35 -10.14 -21.32
N LYS A 71 -15.06 -10.53 -21.33
CA LYS A 71 -14.44 -11.24 -20.19
C LYS A 71 -14.39 -10.33 -18.97
N SER A 72 -14.48 -10.89 -17.76
CA SER A 72 -14.28 -10.15 -16.51
C SER A 72 -12.81 -9.81 -16.28
N ASP A 73 -12.54 -8.80 -15.45
CA ASP A 73 -11.17 -8.37 -15.12
C ASP A 73 -10.33 -9.51 -14.54
N ASP A 74 -10.88 -10.29 -13.61
CA ASP A 74 -10.17 -11.41 -12.98
C ASP A 74 -9.84 -12.53 -13.99
N ALA A 75 -10.74 -12.78 -14.94
CA ALA A 75 -10.49 -13.77 -16.00
C ALA A 75 -9.38 -13.30 -16.93
N ILE A 76 -9.33 -12.01 -17.25
CA ILE A 76 -8.26 -11.41 -18.05
C ILE A 76 -6.92 -11.50 -17.31
N ILE A 77 -6.90 -11.14 -16.02
CA ILE A 77 -5.70 -11.24 -15.18
C ILE A 77 -5.19 -12.68 -15.13
N THR A 78 -6.07 -13.64 -14.88
CA THR A 78 -5.73 -15.06 -14.83
C THR A 78 -5.17 -15.53 -16.17
N HIS A 79 -5.80 -15.18 -17.29
CA HIS A 79 -5.30 -15.51 -18.64
C HIS A 79 -3.88 -14.99 -18.90
N PHE A 80 -3.60 -13.74 -18.50
CA PHE A 80 -2.26 -13.16 -18.65
C PHE A 80 -1.24 -13.81 -17.71
N VAL A 81 -1.62 -14.14 -16.47
CA VAL A 81 -0.75 -14.85 -15.52
C VAL A 81 -0.44 -16.25 -16.00
N ASP A 82 -1.42 -16.99 -16.53
CA ASP A 82 -1.21 -18.35 -17.04
C ASP A 82 -0.27 -18.37 -18.26
N LYS A 83 -0.33 -17.32 -19.10
CA LYS A 83 0.47 -17.21 -20.33
C LYS A 83 1.87 -16.63 -20.11
N TYR A 84 1.99 -15.59 -19.30
CA TYR A 84 3.23 -14.81 -19.13
C TYR A 84 3.87 -14.96 -17.74
N GLY A 85 3.19 -15.64 -16.81
CA GLY A 85 3.63 -15.83 -15.44
C GLY A 85 3.29 -14.65 -14.51
N LEU A 86 3.60 -14.80 -13.22
CA LEU A 86 3.31 -13.80 -12.20
C LEU A 86 4.06 -12.47 -12.39
N ALA A 87 5.18 -12.48 -13.11
CA ALA A 87 5.99 -11.28 -13.39
C ALA A 87 5.30 -10.29 -14.33
N VAL A 88 4.21 -10.71 -15.01
CA VAL A 88 3.40 -9.82 -15.84
C VAL A 88 2.55 -8.87 -15.00
N LEU A 89 2.32 -9.16 -13.72
CA LEU A 89 1.49 -8.33 -12.86
C LEU A 89 2.32 -7.18 -12.26
N SER A 90 1.77 -5.97 -12.28
CA SER A 90 2.43 -4.79 -11.71
C SER A 90 2.56 -4.85 -10.19
N ALA A 91 1.73 -5.66 -9.52
CA ALA A 91 1.83 -5.94 -8.10
C ALA A 91 1.64 -7.44 -7.85
N PRO A 92 2.37 -8.04 -6.88
CA PRO A 92 2.17 -9.44 -6.52
C PRO A 92 0.74 -9.66 -6.02
N PRO A 93 0.05 -10.73 -6.46
CA PRO A 93 -1.33 -10.99 -6.02
C PRO A 93 -1.35 -11.16 -4.51
N ALA A 94 -2.34 -10.58 -3.83
CA ALA A 94 -2.49 -10.67 -2.37
C ALA A 94 -3.04 -12.06 -1.92
N SER A 95 -2.46 -13.14 -2.43
CA SER A 95 -2.86 -14.51 -2.14
C SER A 95 -1.66 -15.40 -1.84
N GLY A 96 -1.86 -16.39 -0.96
CA GLY A 96 -0.81 -17.34 -0.56
C GLY A 96 0.39 -16.68 0.10
N PHE A 97 1.60 -17.06 -0.34
CA PHE A 97 2.87 -16.55 0.21
C PHE A 97 3.07 -15.04 0.00
N ASN A 98 2.50 -14.46 -1.07
CA ASN A 98 2.59 -13.03 -1.32
C ASN A 98 1.90 -12.20 -0.23
N LEU A 99 0.91 -12.76 0.48
CA LEU A 99 0.24 -12.07 1.59
C LEU A 99 1.23 -11.69 2.71
N THR A 100 2.30 -12.45 2.90
CA THR A 100 3.35 -12.13 3.86
C THR A 100 4.01 -10.79 3.53
N ALA A 101 4.25 -10.47 2.26
CA ALA A 101 4.83 -9.18 1.86
C ALA A 101 3.93 -8.00 2.25
N TRP A 102 2.61 -8.19 2.23
CA TRP A 102 1.63 -7.18 2.63
C TRP A 102 1.47 -7.07 4.16
N LEU A 103 1.56 -8.18 4.90
CA LEU A 103 1.40 -8.21 6.37
C LEU A 103 2.68 -7.88 7.14
N MET A 104 3.85 -8.18 6.58
CA MET A 104 5.16 -7.97 7.19
C MET A 104 5.39 -6.54 7.71
N PRO A 105 5.07 -5.44 6.98
CA PRO A 105 5.28 -4.09 7.51
C PRO A 105 4.47 -3.83 8.79
N PHE A 106 3.23 -4.30 8.85
CA PHE A 106 2.39 -4.13 10.05
C PHE A 106 2.89 -5.00 11.21
N ALA A 107 3.31 -6.23 10.92
CA ALA A 107 3.87 -7.13 11.93
C ALA A 107 5.16 -6.55 12.53
N ALA A 108 6.06 -6.02 11.69
CA ALA A 108 7.30 -5.39 12.13
C ALA A 108 7.03 -4.18 13.03
N LEU A 109 6.07 -3.32 12.67
CA LEU A 109 5.66 -2.18 13.49
C LEU A 109 5.06 -2.62 14.83
N ALA A 110 4.21 -3.64 14.84
CA ALA A 110 3.60 -4.15 16.06
C ALA A 110 4.64 -4.71 17.03
N VAL A 111 5.59 -5.51 16.52
CA VAL A 111 6.70 -6.07 17.32
C VAL A 111 7.59 -4.95 17.85
N GLY A 112 7.95 -3.97 17.02
CA GLY A 112 8.75 -2.82 17.43
C GLY A 112 8.08 -1.99 18.52
N ALA A 113 6.78 -1.68 18.36
CA ALA A 113 6.01 -0.95 19.36
C ALA A 113 5.92 -1.71 20.69
N MET A 114 5.69 -3.03 20.64
CA MET A 114 5.65 -3.87 21.84
C MET A 114 7.00 -3.87 22.57
N ALA A 115 8.11 -3.98 21.84
CA ALA A 115 9.46 -3.93 22.40
C ALA A 115 9.73 -2.60 23.13
N VAL A 116 9.36 -1.47 22.51
CA VAL A 116 9.51 -0.14 23.14
C VAL A 116 8.65 -0.02 24.39
N ILE A 117 7.37 -0.41 24.33
CA ILE A 117 6.45 -0.30 25.47
C ILE A 117 6.95 -1.15 26.66
N THR A 118 7.37 -2.38 26.39
CA THR A 118 7.88 -3.29 27.43
C THR A 118 9.19 -2.78 28.02
N PHE A 119 10.10 -2.29 27.18
CA PHE A 119 11.36 -1.66 27.62
C PHE A 119 11.08 -0.46 28.53
N VAL A 120 10.26 0.51 28.09
CA VAL A 120 9.92 1.71 28.87
C VAL A 120 9.24 1.35 30.19
N ARG A 121 8.30 0.41 30.19
CA ARG A 121 7.63 -0.06 31.43
C ARG A 121 8.63 -0.71 32.40
N ARG A 122 9.57 -1.49 31.90
CA ARG A 122 10.61 -2.14 32.72
C ARG A 122 11.60 -1.15 33.31
N PHE A 123 11.94 -0.08 32.59
CA PHE A 123 12.81 0.99 33.12
C PHE A 123 12.08 1.93 34.08
N ARG A 124 10.82 2.29 33.81
CA ARG A 124 10.00 3.09 34.73
C ARG A 124 9.80 2.42 36.08
N THR A 125 9.54 1.12 36.10
CA THR A 125 9.38 0.38 37.36
C THR A 125 10.68 0.37 38.16
N ARG A 126 11.84 0.22 37.51
CA ARG A 126 13.15 0.31 38.16
C ARG A 126 13.43 1.69 38.76
N TRP A 127 13.09 2.77 38.07
CA TRP A 127 13.27 4.13 38.59
C TRP A 127 12.21 4.53 39.63
N ALA A 128 11.00 3.98 39.57
CA ALA A 128 9.97 4.19 40.59
C ALA A 128 10.32 3.53 41.94
N THR A 129 11.14 2.47 41.93
CA THR A 129 11.73 1.85 43.14
C THR A 129 13.09 2.44 43.52
N ALA A 130 13.56 3.51 42.87
CA ALA A 130 14.72 4.23 43.37
C ALA A 130 14.39 4.75 44.78
N PRO A 131 15.27 4.53 45.79
CA PRO A 131 15.01 5.00 47.15
C PRO A 131 14.71 6.49 47.09
N ALA A 132 13.59 6.90 47.68
CA ALA A 132 13.19 8.30 47.72
C ALA A 132 14.38 9.13 48.23
N ALA A 133 14.83 10.09 47.41
CA ALA A 133 15.95 10.98 47.73
C ALA A 133 15.78 11.70 49.09
N GLY A 134 14.56 11.71 49.65
CA GLY A 134 14.25 12.28 50.97
C GLY A 134 15.02 11.69 52.14
N ALA A 135 15.39 10.40 52.12
CA ALA A 135 16.14 9.79 53.23
C ALA A 135 17.60 10.26 53.29
N ASP A 136 18.21 10.56 52.13
CA ASP A 136 19.59 11.04 52.04
C ASP A 136 19.65 12.58 52.17
N LEU A 137 18.63 13.29 51.68
CA LEU A 137 18.49 14.76 51.81
C LEU A 137 18.55 15.22 53.28
N ALA A 138 17.80 14.57 54.18
CA ALA A 138 17.82 14.92 55.61
C ALA A 138 19.19 14.67 56.27
N LYS A 139 19.94 13.68 55.79
CA LYS A 139 21.31 13.40 56.25
C LYS A 139 22.28 14.48 55.77
N TYR A 140 22.21 14.89 54.51
CA TYR A 140 23.04 15.97 53.99
C TYR A 140 22.69 17.33 54.61
N GLN A 141 21.40 17.62 54.83
CA GLN A 141 20.97 18.85 55.50
C GLN A 141 21.58 18.99 56.88
N ARG A 142 21.48 17.96 57.73
CA ARG A 142 22.12 17.98 59.06
C ARG A 142 23.62 18.20 59.00
N LYS A 143 24.29 17.59 58.02
CA LYS A 143 25.74 17.73 57.86
C LYS A 143 26.15 19.14 57.39
N VAL A 144 25.34 19.77 56.54
CA VAL A 144 25.54 21.16 56.13
C VAL A 144 25.35 22.09 57.31
N GLU A 145 24.32 21.87 58.13
CA GLU A 145 24.03 22.70 59.29
C GLU A 145 25.12 22.58 60.37
N GLU A 146 25.62 21.38 60.63
CA GLU A 146 26.77 21.11 61.52
C GLU A 146 28.06 21.82 61.04
N GLU A 147 28.34 21.83 59.74
CA GLU A 147 29.48 22.55 59.17
C GLU A 147 29.27 24.08 59.20
N LEU A 148 28.05 24.57 59.00
CA LEU A 148 27.75 26.00 59.08
C LEU A 148 27.94 26.53 60.51
N GLU A 149 27.45 25.81 61.52
CA GLU A 149 27.62 26.15 62.94
C GLU A 149 29.11 26.17 63.35
N LYS A 150 29.92 25.31 62.75
CA LYS A 150 31.37 25.28 62.96
C LYS A 150 32.12 26.49 62.38
N TYR A 151 31.60 27.10 61.30
CA TYR A 151 32.26 28.20 60.58
C TYR A 151 31.73 29.60 60.95
N THR A 152 30.53 29.69 61.52
CA THR A 152 29.98 30.91 62.15
C THR A 152 29.76 30.66 63.63
N PRO A 153 30.82 30.72 64.47
CA PRO A 153 30.62 30.87 65.91
C PRO A 153 29.86 32.19 66.16
N GLU A 154 28.78 32.15 66.95
CA GLU A 154 28.06 33.35 67.37
C GLU A 154 29.00 34.24 68.20
N ASP A 155 29.31 35.43 67.67
CA ASP A 155 29.92 36.54 68.39
C ASP A 155 28.84 37.51 68.92
#